data_AF-A0A3B9DC24-F1
#
_entry.id   AF-A0A3B9DC24-F1
#
_cell.length_a   1.000
_cell.length_b   1.000
_cell.length_c   1.000
_cell.angle_alpha   90.00
_cell.angle_beta   90.00
_cell.angle_gamma   90.00
#
_symmetry.space_group_name_H-M   'P 1'
#
loop_
_entity.id
_entity.type
_entity.pdbx_description
1 polymer ?
#
loop_
_entity_poly.entity_id
_entity_poly.type
_entity_poly.pdbx_seq_one_letter_code
_entity_poly.pdbx_strand_id
1 'polypeptide(L)'
;DSGDMKLVGRINSSEAQVVDREGVASIQLTIRTNVQLQGRGRTIWETTLFGRGVVPANDGIVAAVHRSMDRMIRELVNDDYFLIELN
;
A
#
# COMPACT_ATOMS: atom_id res chain seq x y z
N ASP A 1 -21.98 -20.25 8.62
CA ASP A 1 -20.58 -20.03 9.01
C ASP A 1 -19.79 -19.52 7.81
N SER A 2 -20.00 -18.26 7.46
CA SER A 2 -19.09 -17.54 6.57
C SER A 2 -17.83 -17.27 7.37
N GLY A 3 -16.85 -18.18 7.30
CA GLY A 3 -15.60 -18.00 8.03
C GLY A 3 -15.02 -16.63 7.71
N ASP A 4 -14.90 -15.77 8.74
CA ASP A 4 -14.53 -14.37 8.60
C ASP A 4 -13.29 -14.21 7.72
N MET A 5 -13.41 -13.39 6.67
CA MET A 5 -12.29 -13.01 5.83
C MET A 5 -11.49 -11.92 6.53
N LYS A 6 -10.17 -12.04 6.51
CA LYS A 6 -9.26 -11.05 7.10
C LYS A 6 -8.17 -10.66 6.12
N LEU A 7 -7.88 -9.36 6.08
CA LEU A 7 -6.73 -8.83 5.36
C LEU A 7 -5.53 -8.82 6.31
N VAL A 8 -4.43 -9.46 5.92
CA VAL A 8 -3.18 -9.48 6.66
C VAL A 8 -2.10 -8.85 5.78
N GLY A 9 -1.36 -7.89 6.33
CA GLY A 9 -0.31 -7.18 5.60
C GLY A 9 1.03 -7.23 6.33
N ARG A 10 2.11 -7.32 5.56
CA ARG A 10 3.49 -7.20 6.04
C ARG A 10 4.26 -6.21 5.17
N ILE A 11 4.89 -5.22 5.79
CA ILE A 11 5.85 -4.37 5.09
C ILE A 11 7.10 -5.20 4.81
N ASN A 12 7.44 -5.33 3.53
CA ASN A 12 8.63 -6.05 3.07
C ASN A 12 9.84 -5.12 3.03
N SER A 13 9.63 -3.88 2.58
CA SER A 13 10.65 -2.85 2.56
C SER A 13 10.02 -1.46 2.58
N SER A 14 10.79 -0.50 3.10
CA SER A 14 10.47 0.92 3.04
C SER A 14 11.74 1.72 2.76
N GLU A 15 11.66 2.69 1.86
CA GLU A 15 12.76 3.56 1.49
C GLU A 15 12.26 4.99 1.38
N ALA A 16 12.96 5.91 2.03
CA ALA A 16 12.69 7.35 1.96
C ALA A 16 13.92 8.07 1.44
N GLN A 17 13.69 8.98 0.49
CA GLN A 17 14.74 9.84 -0.07
C GLN A 17 14.20 11.25 -0.28
N VAL A 18 15.09 12.24 -0.21
CA VAL A 18 14.80 13.60 -0.64
C VAL A 18 15.13 13.71 -2.12
N VAL A 19 14.18 14.19 -2.91
CA VAL A 19 14.29 14.39 -4.35
C VAL A 19 13.93 15.83 -4.70
N ASP A 20 14.55 16.38 -5.74
CA ASP A 20 14.07 17.64 -6.34
C ASP A 20 12.91 17.34 -7.29
N ARG A 21 11.79 18.07 -7.12
CA ARG A 21 10.70 18.09 -8.09
C ARG A 21 10.43 19.51 -8.51
N GLU A 22 10.92 19.85 -9.70
CA GLU A 22 10.67 21.16 -10.32
C GLU A 22 11.13 22.32 -9.42
N GLY A 23 12.27 22.15 -8.74
CA GLY A 23 12.82 23.14 -7.79
C GLY A 23 12.24 23.06 -6.38
N VAL A 24 11.36 22.10 -6.10
CA VAL A 24 10.81 21.85 -4.76
C VAL A 24 11.45 20.60 -4.17
N ALA A 25 12.23 20.77 -3.10
CA ALA A 25 12.72 19.67 -2.29
C ALA A 25 11.54 18.87 -1.73
N SER A 26 11.46 17.59 -2.09
CA SER A 26 10.33 16.71 -1.81
C SER A 26 10.80 15.43 -1.15
N ILE A 27 10.01 14.90 -0.21
CA ILE A 27 10.20 13.56 0.33
C ILE A 27 9.49 12.57 -0.60
N GLN A 28 10.23 11.62 -1.15
CA GLN A 28 9.69 10.44 -1.80
C GLN A 28 9.82 9.24 -0.86
N LEU A 29 8.68 8.70 -0.44
CA LEU A 29 8.59 7.46 0.33
C LEU A 29 8.05 6.35 -0.57
N THR A 30 8.77 5.23 -0.61
CA THR A 30 8.34 3.98 -1.25
C THR A 30 8.16 2.91 -0.18
N ILE A 31 7.01 2.24 -0.16
CA ILE A 31 6.70 1.10 0.71
C ILE A 31 6.27 -0.07 -0.16
N ARG A 32 6.91 -1.23 0.04
CA ARG A 32 6.49 -2.50 -0.56
C ARG A 32 5.82 -3.34 0.52
N THR A 33 4.57 -3.73 0.29
CA THR A 33 3.77 -4.47 1.27
C THR A 33 3.26 -5.75 0.64
N ASN A 34 3.56 -6.90 1.25
CA ASN A 34 2.84 -8.14 0.93
C ASN A 34 1.49 -8.11 1.65
N VAL A 35 0.43 -8.40 0.91
CA VAL A 35 -0.94 -8.43 1.43
C VAL A 35 -1.58 -9.76 1.07
N GLN A 36 -2.24 -10.36 2.06
CA GLN A 36 -2.95 -11.61 1.95
C GLN A 36 -4.40 -11.43 2.38
N LEU A 37 -5.32 -11.95 1.58
CA LEU A 37 -6.69 -12.22 2.01
C LEU A 37 -6.74 -13.64 2.53
N GLN A 38 -7.08 -13.81 3.82
CA GLN A 38 -7.23 -15.11 4.46
C GLN A 38 -8.70 -15.37 4.74
N GLY A 39 -9.18 -16.56 4.36
CA GLY A 39 -10.56 -17.00 4.57
C GLY A 39 -10.61 -18.52 4.74
N ARG A 40 -11.53 -19.01 5.58
CA ARG A 40 -11.71 -20.46 5.85
C ARG A 40 -10.41 -21.18 6.25
N GLY A 41 -9.55 -20.51 7.02
CA GLY A 41 -8.29 -21.07 7.54
C GLY A 41 -7.13 -21.13 6.54
N ARG A 42 -7.25 -20.54 5.34
CA ARG A 42 -6.17 -20.49 4.33
C ARG A 42 -6.05 -19.11 3.69
N THR A 43 -4.93 -18.86 3.03
CA THR A 43 -4.79 -17.73 2.10
C THR A 43 -5.59 -18.05 0.83
N ILE A 44 -6.47 -17.13 0.43
CA ILE A 44 -7.30 -17.25 -0.78
C ILE A 44 -6.85 -16.29 -1.88
N TRP A 45 -6.17 -15.19 -1.51
CA TRP A 45 -5.52 -14.28 -2.45
C TRP A 45 -4.29 -13.66 -1.81
N GLU A 46 -3.27 -13.36 -2.60
CA GLU A 46 -2.03 -12.75 -2.17
C GLU A 46 -1.41 -11.89 -3.27
N THR A 47 -0.90 -10.71 -2.90
CA THR A 47 -0.15 -9.86 -3.82
C THR A 47 0.95 -9.06 -3.10
N THR A 48 1.76 -8.37 -3.88
CA THR A 48 2.66 -7.31 -3.39
C THR A 48 2.19 -5.95 -3.92
N LEU A 49 1.80 -5.06 -3.00
CA LEU A 49 1.40 -3.69 -3.31
C LEU A 49 2.57 -2.72 -3.19
N PHE A 50 2.53 -1.65 -3.98
CA PHE A 50 3.58 -0.64 -4.06
C PHE A 50 3.04 0.76 -3.74
N GLY A 51 3.25 1.17 -2.49
CA GLY A 51 2.97 2.53 -2.06
C GLY A 51 4.11 3.45 -2.48
N ARG A 52 3.79 4.52 -3.20
CA ARG A 52 4.73 5.62 -3.44
C ARG A 52 4.05 6.95 -3.19
N GLY A 53 4.48 7.63 -2.14
CA GLY A 53 4.04 8.97 -1.79
C GLY A 53 5.15 9.96 -2.03
N VAL A 54 4.83 11.05 -2.74
CA VAL A 54 5.76 12.17 -2.90
C VAL A 54 5.06 13.45 -2.50
N VAL A 55 5.69 14.17 -1.59
CA VAL A 55 5.18 15.42 -1.00
C VAL A 55 6.34 16.40 -0.84
N PRO A 56 6.10 17.72 -0.92
CA PRO A 56 7.05 18.73 -0.49
C PRO A 56 7.64 18.43 0.89
N ALA A 57 8.94 18.69 1.10
CA ALA A 57 9.63 18.31 2.34
C ALA A 57 9.07 19.02 3.58
N ASN A 58 8.52 20.23 3.40
CA ASN A 58 7.82 20.99 4.45
C ASN A 58 6.51 20.34 4.91
N ASP A 59 5.89 19.47 4.09
CA ASP A 59 4.70 18.70 4.49
C ASP A 59 5.06 17.51 5.41
N GLY A 60 6.33 17.11 5.43
CA GLY A 60 6.87 16.08 6.30
C GLY A 60 6.57 14.63 5.90
N ILE A 61 7.22 13.70 6.59
CA ILE A 61 7.18 12.26 6.25
C ILE A 61 5.79 11.63 6.43
N VAL A 62 4.97 12.12 7.37
CA VAL A 62 3.61 11.61 7.61
C VAL A 62 2.72 11.81 6.39
N ALA A 63 2.82 12.97 5.71
CA ALA A 63 2.10 13.23 4.49
C ALA A 63 2.53 12.27 3.35
N ALA A 64 3.82 11.94 3.27
CA ALA A 64 4.34 10.94 2.33
C ALA A 64 3.78 9.54 2.61
N VAL A 65 3.69 9.15 3.89
CA VAL A 65 3.07 7.89 4.33
C VAL A 65 1.62 7.82 3.85
N HIS A 66 0.80 8.83 4.16
CA HIS A 66 -0.60 8.88 3.74
C HIS A 66 -0.74 8.76 2.22
N ARG A 67 0.02 9.55 1.45
CA ARG A 67 0.02 9.47 -0.03
C ARG A 67 0.40 8.07 -0.53
N SER A 68 1.36 7.41 0.12
CA SER A 68 1.77 6.06 -0.25
C SER A 68 0.67 5.02 0.04
N MET A 69 -0.04 5.16 1.17
CA MET A 69 -1.13 4.28 1.57
C MET A 69 -2.38 4.48 0.70
N ASP A 70 -2.75 5.73 0.39
CA ASP A 70 -3.85 6.04 -0.53
C ASP A 70 -3.64 5.40 -1.90
N ARG A 71 -2.39 5.32 -2.36
CA ARG A 71 -2.05 4.62 -3.60
C ARG A 71 -2.25 3.11 -3.45
N MET A 72 -1.73 2.50 -2.38
CA MET A 72 -1.88 1.06 -2.15
C MET A 72 -3.35 0.64 -2.02
N ILE A 73 -4.16 1.41 -1.29
CA ILE A 73 -5.60 1.14 -1.15
C ILE A 73 -6.27 1.20 -2.53
N ARG A 74 -5.97 2.22 -3.35
CA ARG A 74 -6.50 2.32 -4.72
C ARG A 74 -6.09 1.16 -5.61
N GLU A 75 -4.85 0.70 -5.51
CA GLU A 75 -4.40 -0.48 -6.26
C GLU A 75 -5.16 -1.73 -5.81
N LEU A 76 -5.36 -1.92 -4.50
CA LEU A 76 -6.09 -3.06 -3.94
C LEU A 76 -7.57 -3.09 -4.36
N VAL A 77 -8.29 -1.96 -4.25
CA VAL A 77 -9.73 -1.93 -4.56
C VAL A 77 -10.03 -1.95 -6.06
N ASN A 78 -9.02 -1.74 -6.92
CA ASN A 78 -9.14 -1.85 -8.37
C ASN A 78 -8.64 -3.20 -8.91
N ASP A 79 -8.21 -4.13 -8.05
CA ASP A 79 -7.77 -5.46 -8.47
C ASP A 79 -8.99 -6.38 -8.60
N ASP A 80 -9.36 -6.69 -9.85
CA ASP A 80 -10.52 -7.55 -10.14
C ASP A 80 -10.41 -8.94 -9.49
N TYR A 81 -9.20 -9.51 -9.39
CA TYR A 81 -9.01 -10.81 -8.74
C TYR A 81 -9.23 -10.72 -7.23
N PHE A 82 -8.80 -9.63 -6.61
CA PHE A 82 -9.12 -9.36 -5.20
C PHE A 82 -10.63 -9.24 -4.99
N LEU A 83 -11.32 -8.48 -5.85
CA LEU A 83 -12.76 -8.26 -5.75
C LEU A 83 -13.57 -9.55 -5.98
N ILE A 84 -13.10 -10.45 -6.85
CA ILE A 84 -13.74 -11.75 -7.07
C ILE A 84 -13.80 -12.58 -5.77
N GLU A 85 -12.74 -12.57 -4.96
CA GLU A 85 -12.68 -13.34 -3.71
C GLU A 85 -13.56 -12.75 -2.58
N LEU A 86 -14.05 -11.52 -2.73
CA LEU A 86 -14.94 -10.88 -1.77
C LEU A 86 -16.44 -11.18 -2.01
N ASN A 87 -16.78 -11.75 -3.17
CA ASN A 87 -18.17 -12.08 -3.57
C ASN A 87 -18.57 -13.51 -3.15
#